data_AF-A0A839AM20-F1
#
_entry.id   AF-A0A839AM20-F1
#
_cell.length_a   1.000
_cell.length_b   1.000
_cell.length_c   1.000
_cell.angle_alpha   90.00
_cell.angle_beta   90.00
_cell.angle_gamma   90.00
#
_symmetry.space_group_name_H-M   'P 1'
#
loop_
_entity.id
_entity.type
_entity.pdbx_description
1 polymer ?
#
loop_
_entity_poly.entity_id
_entity_poly.type
_entity_poly.pdbx_seq_one_letter_code
_entity_poly.pdbx_strand_id
1 'polypeptide(L)'
;MKGYNIKYGNDNEQTQTVPKWDFGGDKPWTNSIWNKIIKSLEELDHSNYPLIISDLDNVNEKELILENKNELEEWMKNAFK
;
A
#
# COMPACT_ATOMS: atom_id res chain seq x y z
N MET A 1 0.89 -0.71 14.77
CA MET A 1 1.85 -0.56 13.65
C MET A 1 1.33 0.58 12.79
N LYS A 2 2.14 1.58 12.44
CA LYS A 2 1.68 2.75 11.69
C LYS A 2 1.83 2.51 10.19
N GLY A 3 0.81 2.74 9.38
CA GLY A 3 0.86 2.40 7.96
C GLY A 3 -0.48 2.11 7.32
N TYR A 4 -0.41 1.45 6.17
CA TYR A 4 -1.55 0.94 5.43
C TYR A 4 -1.47 -0.58 5.37
N ASN A 5 -2.62 -1.22 5.39
CA ASN A 5 -2.74 -2.63 5.06
C ASN A 5 -3.42 -2.74 3.70
N ILE A 6 -2.73 -3.34 2.73
CA ILE A 6 -3.25 -3.55 1.38
C ILE A 6 -3.57 -5.02 1.23
N LYS A 7 -4.84 -5.34 0.97
CA LYS A 7 -5.27 -6.69 0.61
C LYS A 7 -5.55 -6.77 -0.88
N TYR A 8 -5.18 -7.89 -1.49
CA TYR A 8 -5.27 -8.08 -2.94
C TYR A 8 -5.26 -9.56 -3.34
N GLY A 9 -5.47 -9.84 -4.63
CA GLY A 9 -5.60 -11.20 -5.16
C GLY A 9 -6.99 -11.81 -4.95
N ASN A 10 -7.15 -13.05 -5.38
CA ASN A 10 -8.43 -13.75 -5.30
C ASN A 10 -8.92 -13.79 -3.84
N ASP A 11 -10.14 -13.30 -3.60
CA ASP A 11 -10.77 -13.18 -2.29
C ASP A 11 -9.94 -12.41 -1.23
N ASN A 12 -9.05 -11.50 -1.65
CA ASN A 12 -8.20 -10.71 -0.75
C ASN A 12 -7.25 -11.55 0.13
N GLU A 13 -6.81 -12.72 -0.38
CA GLU A 13 -5.94 -13.64 0.35
C GLU A 13 -4.54 -13.08 0.62
N GLN A 14 -4.05 -12.21 -0.27
CA GLN A 14 -2.73 -11.61 -0.11
C GLN A 14 -2.87 -10.32 0.69
N THR A 15 -1.92 -10.12 1.60
CA THR A 15 -1.90 -8.94 2.47
C THR A 15 -0.48 -8.40 2.53
N GLN A 16 -0.33 -7.11 2.28
CA GLN A 16 0.94 -6.40 2.35
C GLN A 16 0.77 -5.15 3.20
N THR A 17 1.61 -5.03 4.23
CA THR A 17 1.66 -3.83 5.07
C THR A 17 2.65 -2.83 4.51
N VAL A 18 2.18 -1.62 4.24
CA VAL A 18 3.01 -0.49 3.79
C VAL A 18 3.21 0.49 4.95
N PRO A 19 4.43 0.63 5.49
CA PRO A 19 4.68 1.56 6.58
C PRO A 19 4.55 3.01 6.12
N LYS A 20 3.93 3.85 6.95
CA LYS A 20 3.69 5.27 6.66
C LYS A 20 4.96 6.12 6.80
N TRP A 21 5.57 6.19 8.00
CA TRP A 21 6.64 7.19 8.26
C TRP A 21 7.65 6.84 9.37
N ASP A 22 8.00 5.58 9.59
CA ASP A 22 9.06 5.29 10.58
C ASP A 22 10.09 4.29 10.04
N PHE A 23 11.14 4.84 9.44
CA PHE A 23 12.37 4.12 9.11
C PHE A 23 13.51 4.50 10.08
N GLY A 24 13.21 4.90 11.31
CA GLY A 24 14.23 5.27 12.28
C GLY A 24 15.03 6.53 11.91
N GLY A 25 14.42 7.44 11.13
CA GLY A 25 15.06 8.67 10.64
C GLY A 25 15.57 8.60 9.20
N ASP A 26 15.58 7.42 8.58
CA ASP A 26 15.87 7.29 7.15
C ASP A 26 14.71 7.79 6.29
N LYS A 27 15.04 8.35 5.13
CA LYS A 27 14.04 8.81 4.18
C LYS A 27 13.43 7.59 3.47
N PRO A 28 12.13 7.59 3.12
CA PRO A 28 11.47 6.42 2.54
C PRO A 28 12.21 5.82 1.33
N TRP A 29 12.77 6.67 0.47
CA TRP A 29 13.50 6.25 -0.74
C TRP A 29 14.88 5.63 -0.47
N THR A 30 15.48 5.84 0.71
CA THR A 30 16.73 5.17 1.10
C THR A 30 16.46 3.85 1.81
N ASN A 31 15.22 3.57 2.19
CA ASN A 31 14.86 2.35 2.89
C ASN A 31 14.62 1.17 1.93
N SER A 32 15.49 0.16 2.00
CA SER A 32 15.42 -1.02 1.13
C SER A 32 14.14 -1.85 1.29
N ILE A 33 13.54 -1.88 2.48
CA ILE A 33 12.28 -2.61 2.73
C ILE A 33 11.13 -1.86 2.07
N TRP A 34 11.08 -0.54 2.23
CA TRP A 34 10.07 0.29 1.57
C TRP A 34 10.14 0.19 0.04
N ASN A 35 11.34 0.33 -0.53
CA ASN A 35 11.54 0.20 -1.98
C ASN A 35 11.11 -1.18 -2.51
N LYS A 36 11.34 -2.26 -1.75
CA LYS A 36 10.85 -3.60 -2.12
C LYS A 36 9.32 -3.70 -2.09
N ILE A 37 8.69 -3.12 -1.08
CA ILE A 37 7.23 -3.09 -0.97
C ILE A 37 6.62 -2.34 -2.14
N ILE A 38 7.11 -1.13 -2.46
CA ILE A 38 6.60 -0.34 -3.59
C ILE A 38 6.79 -1.10 -4.90
N LYS A 39 7.99 -1.66 -5.14
CA LYS A 39 8.24 -2.46 -6.34
C LYS A 39 7.27 -3.64 -6.47
N SER A 40 6.98 -4.33 -5.36
CA SER A 40 6.01 -5.43 -5.34
C SER A 40 4.60 -4.96 -5.71
N LEU A 41 4.20 -3.76 -5.30
CA LEU A 41 2.89 -3.18 -5.65
C LEU A 41 2.85 -2.75 -7.13
N GLU A 42 3.95 -2.24 -7.68
CA GLU A 42 4.06 -1.86 -9.09
C GLU A 42 4.02 -3.05 -10.06
N GLU A 43 4.47 -4.22 -9.59
CA GLU A 43 4.48 -5.50 -10.32
C GLU A 43 3.13 -6.23 -10.31
N LEU A 44 2.13 -5.72 -9.57
CA LEU A 44 0.78 -6.30 -9.58
C LEU A 44 0.15 -6.22 -10.97
N ASP A 45 -0.49 -7.31 -11.37
CA ASP A 45 -1.22 -7.40 -12.63
C ASP A 45 -2.72 -7.14 -12.43
N HIS A 46 -3.47 -7.09 -13.54
CA HIS A 46 -4.91 -6.81 -13.49
C HIS A 46 -5.71 -7.84 -12.67
N SER A 47 -5.22 -9.06 -12.49
CA SER A 47 -5.89 -10.11 -11.71
C SER A 47 -5.78 -9.91 -10.20
N ASN A 48 -4.85 -9.05 -9.75
CA ASN A 48 -4.69 -8.73 -8.34
C ASN A 48 -5.71 -7.69 -7.83
N TYR A 49 -6.41 -7.00 -8.73
CA TYR A 49 -7.40 -5.99 -8.40
C TYR A 49 -8.79 -6.62 -8.16
N PRO A 50 -9.64 -6.02 -7.30
CA PRO A 50 -9.42 -4.75 -6.60
C PRO A 50 -8.46 -4.86 -5.41
N LEU A 51 -7.76 -3.78 -5.10
CA LEU A 51 -6.97 -3.65 -3.88
C LEU A 51 -7.82 -2.99 -2.80
N ILE A 52 -7.81 -3.55 -1.58
CA ILE A 52 -8.48 -2.97 -0.42
C ILE A 52 -7.41 -2.40 0.51
N ILE A 53 -7.47 -1.10 0.73
CA ILE A 53 -6.53 -0.36 1.59
C ILE A 53 -7.23 0.04 2.88
N SER A 54 -6.69 -0.41 4.01
CA SER A 54 -7.12 -0.01 5.35
C SER A 54 -6.02 0.80 6.03
N ASP A 55 -6.38 1.92 6.67
CA ASP A 55 -5.45 2.71 7.47
C ASP A 55 -5.24 2.03 8.84
N LEU A 56 -4.00 1.65 9.15
CA LEU A 56 -3.64 1.02 10.44
C LEU A 56 -3.53 2.03 11.59
N ASP A 57 -3.39 3.31 11.30
CA ASP A 57 -3.40 4.39 12.29
C ASP A 57 -4.81 4.84 12.64
N ASN A 58 -5.75 4.73 11.69
CA ASN A 58 -7.13 5.17 11.83
C ASN A 58 -8.10 4.03 11.52
N VAL A 59 -8.25 3.10 12.47
CA VAL A 59 -9.10 1.89 12.33
C VAL A 59 -10.58 2.21 12.08
N ASN A 60 -11.02 3.45 12.35
CA ASN A 60 -12.40 3.90 12.12
C ASN A 60 -12.60 4.53 10.72
N GLU A 61 -11.55 4.74 9.93
CA GLU A 61 -11.69 5.22 8.56
C GLU A 61 -12.22 4.11 7.64
N LYS A 62 -12.94 4.52 6.59
CA LYS A 62 -13.44 3.58 5.59
C LYS A 62 -12.27 3.02 4.80
N GLU A 63 -12.36 1.73 4.46
CA GLU A 63 -11.45 1.10 3.51
C GLU A 63 -11.57 1.79 2.14
N LEU A 64 -10.42 2.02 1.51
CA LEU A 64 -10.33 2.53 0.15
C LEU A 64 -10.18 1.35 -0.80
N ILE A 65 -11.02 1.31 -1.84
CA ILE A 65 -10.97 0.26 -2.86
C ILE A 65 -10.34 0.88 -4.11
N LEU A 66 -9.33 0.23 -4.65
CA LEU A 66 -8.66 0.60 -5.90
C LEU A 66 -8.93 -0.47 -6.95
N GLU A 67 -9.56 -0.09 -8.05
CA GLU A 67 -10.04 -1.02 -9.08
C GLU A 67 -8.98 -1.33 -10.15
N ASN A 68 -7.91 -0.53 -10.21
CA ASN A 68 -6.89 -0.66 -11.25
C ASN A 68 -5.56 -0.01 -10.84
N LYS A 69 -4.55 -0.24 -11.69
CA LYS A 69 -3.20 0.28 -11.49
C LYS A 69 -3.10 1.81 -11.47
N ASN A 70 -3.90 2.52 -12.26
CA ASN A 70 -3.86 3.97 -12.27
C ASN A 70 -4.29 4.54 -10.91
N GLU A 71 -5.35 3.99 -10.31
CA GLU A 71 -5.82 4.39 -8.98
C GLU A 71 -4.78 4.10 -7.89
N LEU A 72 -4.04 2.99 -8.00
CA LEU A 72 -2.89 2.69 -7.13
C LEU A 72 -1.80 3.74 -7.26
N GLU A 73 -1.40 4.10 -8.48
CA GLU A 73 -0.38 5.13 -8.71
C GLU A 73 -0.80 6.51 -8.16
N GLU A 74 -2.06 6.90 -8.36
CA GLU A 74 -2.61 8.14 -7.80
C GLU A 74 -2.66 8.13 -6.28
N TRP A 75 -3.12 7.03 -5.69
CA TRP A 75 -3.13 6.87 -4.24
C TRP A 75 -1.72 6.96 -3.65
N MET A 76 -0.73 6.25 -4.22
CA MET A 76 0.66 6.30 -3.74
C MET A 76 1.24 7.73 -3.79
N LYS A 77 0.98 8.49 -4.87
CA LYS A 77 1.42 9.88 -5.01
C LYS A 77 0.82 10.79 -3.93
N ASN A 78 -0.41 10.53 -3.50
CA ASN A 78 -1.10 11.32 -2.48
C ASN A 78 -0.72 10.91 -1.05
N ALA A 79 -0.59 9.60 -0.81
CA ALA A 79 -0.34 9.04 0.51
C ALA A 79 1.11 9.26 0.99
N PHE A 80 2.08 9.31 0.07
CA PHE A 80 3.52 9.39 0.39
C PHE A 80 4.20 10.70 -0.08
N LYS A 81 3.42 11.77 -0.26
CA LYS A 81 3.94 13.08 -0.65
C LYS A 81 4.74 13.78 0.46
#